data_AF-A0A1G4MCC7-F1
#
_entry.id   AF-A0A1G4MCC7-F1
#
_cell.length_a   1.000
_cell.length_b   1.000
_cell.length_c   1.000
_cell.angle_alpha   90.00
_cell.angle_beta   90.00
_cell.angle_gamma   90.00
#
_symmetry.space_group_name_H-M   'P 1'
#
loop_
_entity.id
_entity.type
_entity.pdbx_description
1 polymer ?
#
loop_
_entity_poly.entity_id
_entity_poly.type
_entity_poly.pdbx_seq_one_letter_code
_entity_poly.pdbx_strand_id
1 'polypeptide(L)'
;MQPHAKQNDSSINQHRRMFEKISERFTVVDGFVVKKEKDGSRKVVNVTRGLARPTKEERAKISVHRLQDLSFFLAQSDELLPCSSRMLFETADTVRKLFYRSPNGYKAVVKRRTKSPDIKKAREFEVIPINYPHKKFRFLYLNSVDDACISDHEDSRAEAVLSKNNSMVFKMLHIEELPLLDEDYEVLKEYQFQRLAYAKECEEMFRHAYDLAMKINVSRLLTPSFADRVNGEPLLKKLQYQTVKKYGRDMGETYFVLVNLDRMPLRQYVRGLSVNSDLLNDCVGQSHRIPEKIEYLHEMHHKMLAEDTMTDLVHVLLRMMPLTLERNSDSRELTVKNLYQIRIHLQSLMAWIKYSEFSQRLNGSEELFEEGGSTIWRHLRRLFRIVAKEADKTPRYSIEYYGSDSVRVAGKEFSRGYIRSFYYEVKQQFDELWEEIDKVYLLGTIKTVGDMLLESRFLKVENKGKPFFSIESLFPTGERISLFPSPRTRPTVLHITTVLDAIDKMTVLLMWMVWFAAGPPYRYPELQTLAYAGKQRNIFIDMETRCVQIRTNYNKNGKFTNIVKLLDRCTSRYVIYYIMVLRLLQRRLLGVGLRCMPCARMGMTATITTFSLSRAARTCRPRRSQK
;
A
#
# COMPACT_ATOMS: atom_id res chain seq x y z
N MET A 1 -27.84 54.98 39.69
CA MET A 1 -28.99 54.67 38.80
C MET A 1 -28.58 54.95 37.37
N GLN A 2 -28.28 53.91 36.60
CA GLN A 2 -28.52 53.77 35.16
C GLN A 2 -28.20 52.31 34.79
N PRO A 3 -28.95 51.69 33.86
CA PRO A 3 -29.17 50.25 33.85
C PRO A 3 -28.37 49.49 32.79
N HIS A 4 -28.26 48.19 33.05
CA HIS A 4 -27.71 47.13 32.22
C HIS A 4 -28.07 47.20 30.72
N ALA A 5 -27.04 47.13 29.87
CA ALA A 5 -27.15 46.72 28.48
C ALA A 5 -26.45 45.37 28.28
N LYS A 6 -27.15 44.48 27.58
CA LYS A 6 -26.91 43.05 27.39
C LYS A 6 -25.53 42.75 26.78
N GLN A 7 -24.75 41.90 27.47
CA GLN A 7 -23.68 41.13 26.83
C GLN A 7 -24.30 40.09 25.90
N ASN A 8 -23.83 40.07 24.66
CA ASN A 8 -24.20 39.12 23.63
C ASN A 8 -23.62 37.73 23.96
N ASP A 9 -24.51 36.83 24.42
CA ASP A 9 -24.34 35.37 24.44
C ASP A 9 -24.35 34.79 23.01
N SER A 10 -23.32 35.08 22.20
CA SER A 10 -23.21 34.52 20.83
C SER A 10 -21.91 33.77 20.54
N SER A 11 -21.02 33.57 21.51
CA SER A 11 -19.71 32.92 21.32
C SER A 11 -19.57 31.52 21.93
N ILE A 12 -20.63 30.90 22.47
CA ILE A 12 -20.53 29.62 23.23
C ILE A 12 -21.20 28.41 22.54
N ASN A 13 -21.89 28.56 21.39
CA ASN A 13 -22.70 27.47 20.80
C ASN A 13 -22.18 26.85 19.48
N GLN A 14 -20.89 26.53 19.37
CA GLN A 14 -20.39 25.67 18.28
C GLN A 14 -19.60 24.44 18.76
N HIS A 15 -20.03 23.84 19.87
CA HIS A 15 -19.85 22.40 20.04
C HIS A 15 -20.79 21.69 19.05
N ARG A 16 -20.27 21.31 17.87
CA ARG A 16 -21.00 20.52 16.86
C ARG A 16 -21.46 19.22 17.52
N ARG A 17 -22.76 19.12 17.80
CA ARG A 17 -23.33 17.97 18.49
C ARG A 17 -23.17 16.71 17.63
N MET A 18 -22.55 15.68 18.22
CA MET A 18 -22.45 14.31 17.68
C MET A 18 -23.83 13.66 17.50
N PHE A 19 -24.86 14.19 18.15
CA PHE A 19 -26.25 13.82 17.99
C PHE A 19 -27.13 15.07 17.84
N GLU A 20 -27.87 15.17 16.74
CA GLU A 20 -28.82 16.27 16.53
C GLU A 20 -30.12 15.79 15.86
N LYS A 21 -31.26 16.06 16.51
CA LYS A 21 -32.58 15.87 15.90
C LYS A 21 -32.85 17.05 14.95
N ILE A 22 -32.79 16.78 13.64
CA ILE A 22 -33.02 17.78 12.60
C ILE A 22 -34.52 18.05 12.41
N SER A 23 -35.32 16.98 12.39
CA SER A 23 -36.78 17.01 12.28
C SER A 23 -37.41 15.74 12.87
N GLU A 24 -38.73 15.60 12.80
CA GLU A 24 -39.42 14.34 13.17
C GLU A 24 -39.01 13.14 12.30
N ARG A 25 -38.37 13.38 11.14
CA ARG A 25 -37.99 12.35 10.19
C ARG A 25 -36.48 12.17 10.04
N PHE A 26 -35.66 13.12 10.50
CA PHE A 26 -34.22 13.08 10.32
C PHE A 26 -33.47 13.35 11.62
N THR A 27 -32.46 12.53 11.86
CA THR A 27 -31.52 12.68 12.98
C THR A 27 -30.10 12.49 12.43
N VAL A 28 -29.19 13.36 12.84
CA VAL A 28 -27.76 13.20 12.55
C VAL A 28 -27.10 12.58 13.78
N VAL A 29 -26.36 11.49 13.57
CA VAL A 29 -25.67 10.74 14.62
C VAL A 29 -24.28 10.36 14.12
N ASP A 30 -23.23 10.85 14.76
CA ASP A 30 -21.82 10.54 14.46
C ASP A 30 -21.45 10.65 12.96
N GLY A 31 -21.97 11.68 12.29
CA GLY A 31 -21.77 11.92 10.86
C GLY A 31 -22.64 11.06 9.93
N PHE A 32 -23.52 10.21 10.46
CA PHE A 32 -24.55 9.51 9.70
C PHE A 32 -25.88 10.25 9.76
N VAL A 33 -26.65 10.15 8.67
CA VAL A 33 -28.04 10.63 8.65
C VAL A 33 -28.96 9.43 8.78
N VAL A 34 -29.74 9.41 9.86
CA VAL A 34 -30.79 8.41 10.11
C VAL A 34 -32.13 9.03 9.72
N LYS A 35 -32.86 8.34 8.84
CA LYS A 35 -34.21 8.71 8.43
C LYS A 35 -35.23 7.77 9.06
N LYS A 36 -36.26 8.35 9.68
CA LYS A 36 -37.45 7.63 10.12
C LYS A 36 -38.42 7.52 8.93
N GLU A 37 -38.66 6.30 8.48
CA GLU A 37 -39.62 6.00 7.42
C GLU A 37 -41.06 5.97 7.95
N LYS A 38 -42.03 5.96 7.04
CA LYS A 38 -43.47 5.96 7.39
C LYS A 38 -43.90 4.71 8.18
N ASP A 39 -43.20 3.59 7.98
CA ASP A 39 -43.39 2.34 8.72
C ASP A 39 -42.79 2.37 10.14
N GLY A 40 -42.20 3.51 10.55
CA GLY A 40 -41.53 3.68 11.83
C GLY A 40 -40.06 3.25 11.83
N SER A 41 -39.60 2.56 10.77
CA SER A 41 -38.22 2.07 10.69
C SER A 41 -37.21 3.21 10.57
N ARG A 42 -36.05 3.04 11.20
CA ARG A 42 -34.98 4.03 11.25
C ARG A 42 -33.79 3.54 10.45
N LYS A 43 -33.56 4.15 9.28
CA LYS A 43 -32.57 3.67 8.31
C LYS A 43 -31.50 4.73 8.05
N VAL A 44 -30.25 4.29 7.92
CA VAL A 44 -29.14 5.15 7.48
C VAL A 44 -29.32 5.47 6.00
N VAL A 45 -29.29 6.75 5.65
CA VAL A 45 -29.56 7.23 4.29
C VAL A 45 -28.47 8.15 3.77
N ASN A 46 -28.26 8.08 2.44
CA ASN A 46 -27.42 9.03 1.73
C ASN A 46 -28.26 10.25 1.30
N VAL A 47 -27.93 11.42 1.83
CA VAL A 47 -28.63 12.68 1.54
C VAL A 47 -28.08 13.39 0.28
N THR A 48 -26.81 13.15 -0.07
CA THR A 48 -26.15 13.74 -1.26
C THR A 48 -26.61 13.10 -2.58
N ARG A 49 -27.15 11.88 -2.56
CA ARG A 49 -27.66 11.18 -3.77
C ARG A 49 -29.13 10.75 -3.63
N GLY A 50 -30.05 11.70 -3.79
CA GLY A 50 -31.37 11.52 -4.41
C GLY A 50 -32.46 10.68 -3.72
N LEU A 51 -32.17 9.83 -2.74
CA LEU A 51 -33.15 8.90 -2.16
C LEU A 51 -33.92 9.43 -0.94
N ALA A 52 -33.32 10.34 -0.16
CA ALA A 52 -33.91 10.79 1.11
C ALA A 52 -34.77 12.07 1.02
N ARG A 53 -34.61 12.88 -0.05
CA ARG A 53 -35.34 14.14 -0.33
C ARG A 53 -35.72 14.98 0.93
N PRO A 54 -34.75 15.51 1.69
CA PRO A 54 -35.03 16.47 2.76
C PRO A 54 -35.58 17.79 2.20
N THR A 55 -36.36 18.51 3.00
CA THR A 55 -36.81 19.88 2.71
C THR A 55 -35.62 20.85 2.63
N LYS A 56 -35.85 22.07 2.14
CA LYS A 56 -34.80 23.10 2.05
C LYS A 56 -34.20 23.44 3.43
N GLU A 57 -35.05 23.52 4.46
CA GLU A 57 -34.64 23.77 5.84
C GLU A 57 -33.90 22.60 6.46
N GLU A 58 -34.40 21.37 6.29
CA GLU A 58 -33.73 20.15 6.75
C GLU A 58 -32.34 20.03 6.11
N ARG A 59 -32.23 20.34 4.81
CA ARG A 59 -30.95 20.31 4.08
C ARG A 59 -29.97 21.35 4.60
N ALA A 60 -30.44 22.57 4.89
CA ALA A 60 -29.59 23.61 5.47
C ALA A 60 -29.01 23.16 6.81
N LYS A 61 -29.85 22.61 7.71
CA LYS A 61 -29.39 22.08 9.01
C LYS A 61 -28.42 20.91 8.85
N ILE A 62 -28.74 19.93 8.00
CA ILE A 62 -27.88 18.77 7.73
C ILE A 62 -26.51 19.20 7.16
N SER A 63 -26.48 20.23 6.29
CA SER A 63 -25.24 20.67 5.62
C SER A 63 -24.19 21.28 6.55
N VAL A 64 -24.59 21.71 7.75
CA VAL A 64 -23.66 22.24 8.77
C VAL A 64 -22.86 21.13 9.44
N HIS A 65 -23.32 19.87 9.35
CA HIS A 65 -22.63 18.71 9.91
C HIS A 65 -21.63 18.11 8.94
N ARG A 66 -20.52 17.59 9.48
CA ARG A 66 -19.52 16.84 8.71
C ARG A 66 -19.99 15.39 8.56
N LEU A 67 -20.68 15.11 7.45
CA LEU A 67 -21.25 13.79 7.19
C LEU A 67 -20.23 12.81 6.62
N GLN A 68 -20.43 11.52 6.89
CA GLN A 68 -19.70 10.44 6.22
C GLN A 68 -20.17 10.28 4.76
N ASP A 69 -19.24 10.16 3.83
CA ASP A 69 -19.57 9.84 2.45
C ASP A 69 -19.84 8.35 2.28
N LEU A 70 -21.13 7.99 2.33
CA LEU A 70 -21.56 6.61 2.12
C LEU A 70 -21.17 6.05 0.74
N SER A 71 -20.86 6.90 -0.25
CA SER A 71 -20.40 6.45 -1.58
C SER A 71 -19.07 5.69 -1.51
N PHE A 72 -18.24 6.00 -0.52
CA PHE A 72 -16.96 5.33 -0.28
C PHE A 72 -17.14 3.85 0.08
N PHE A 73 -18.11 3.54 0.95
CA PHE A 73 -18.40 2.16 1.37
C PHE A 73 -18.85 1.29 0.19
N LEU A 74 -19.48 1.89 -0.82
CA LEU A 74 -19.87 1.15 -2.04
C LEU A 74 -18.65 0.65 -2.83
N ALA A 75 -17.55 1.42 -2.83
CA ALA A 75 -16.31 1.11 -3.56
C ALA A 75 -15.45 0.02 -2.88
N GLN A 76 -15.73 -0.30 -1.62
CA GLN A 76 -15.05 -1.37 -0.88
C GLN A 76 -15.47 -2.76 -1.41
N SER A 77 -14.53 -3.71 -1.43
CA SER A 77 -14.81 -5.10 -1.79
C SER A 77 -15.53 -5.87 -0.68
N ASP A 78 -15.28 -5.48 0.57
CA ASP A 78 -15.98 -5.96 1.77
C ASP A 78 -17.46 -5.54 1.79
N GLU A 79 -18.34 -6.48 2.12
CA GLU A 79 -19.75 -6.21 2.36
C GLU A 79 -20.05 -5.86 3.83
N LEU A 80 -19.16 -6.29 4.75
CA LEU A 80 -19.25 -6.05 6.19
C LEU A 80 -18.17 -5.04 6.60
N LEU A 81 -18.56 -3.94 7.23
CA LEU A 81 -17.70 -2.77 7.47
C LEU A 81 -17.76 -2.38 8.96
N PRO A 82 -16.62 -2.09 9.60
CA PRO A 82 -16.60 -1.72 11.01
C PRO A 82 -17.18 -0.31 11.23
N CYS A 83 -17.90 -0.13 12.34
CA CYS A 83 -18.42 1.14 12.81
C CYS A 83 -18.20 1.25 14.32
N SER A 84 -17.66 2.38 14.79
CA SER A 84 -17.40 2.63 16.22
C SER A 84 -18.55 3.35 16.94
N SER A 85 -19.58 3.79 16.22
CA SER A 85 -20.68 4.56 16.81
C SER A 85 -21.69 3.65 17.50
N ARG A 86 -21.61 3.52 18.83
CA ARG A 86 -22.65 2.84 19.63
C ARG A 86 -24.00 3.54 19.51
N MET A 87 -23.99 4.87 19.56
CA MET A 87 -25.18 5.70 19.47
C MET A 87 -25.94 5.52 18.15
N LEU A 88 -25.23 5.23 17.04
CA LEU A 88 -25.87 4.89 15.78
C LEU A 88 -26.62 3.56 15.85
N PHE A 89 -26.07 2.55 16.53
CA PHE A 89 -26.72 1.24 16.72
C PHE A 89 -27.89 1.31 17.70
N GLU A 90 -27.90 2.28 18.62
CA GLU A 90 -29.05 2.58 19.47
C GLU A 90 -30.13 3.40 18.72
N THR A 91 -29.75 4.16 17.70
CA THR A 91 -30.66 5.07 17.00
C THR A 91 -31.27 4.46 15.73
N ALA A 92 -30.53 3.65 14.98
CA ALA A 92 -30.96 3.02 13.73
C ALA A 92 -31.35 1.55 13.95
N ASP A 93 -32.22 1.03 13.09
CA ASP A 93 -32.64 -0.37 13.17
C ASP A 93 -31.51 -1.31 12.72
N THR A 94 -31.26 -2.34 13.52
CA THR A 94 -30.28 -3.39 13.25
C THR A 94 -30.95 -4.66 12.71
N VAL A 95 -30.18 -5.50 12.03
CA VAL A 95 -30.59 -6.82 11.56
C VAL A 95 -29.48 -7.82 11.81
N ARG A 96 -29.83 -9.06 12.18
CA ARG A 96 -28.88 -10.16 12.28
C ARG A 96 -28.64 -10.79 10.91
N LYS A 97 -27.37 -10.98 10.54
CA LYS A 97 -27.01 -11.53 9.24
C LYS A 97 -25.72 -12.35 9.29
N LEU A 98 -25.71 -13.46 8.54
CA LEU A 98 -24.55 -14.33 8.40
C LEU A 98 -23.58 -13.81 7.35
N PHE A 99 -22.29 -13.81 7.68
CA PHE A 99 -21.20 -13.44 6.79
C PHE A 99 -20.10 -14.50 6.79
N TYR A 100 -19.52 -14.76 5.63
CA TYR A 100 -18.35 -15.64 5.49
C TYR A 100 -17.18 -14.86 4.89
N ARG A 101 -15.95 -15.28 5.20
CA ARG A 101 -14.75 -14.65 4.64
C ARG A 101 -14.44 -15.21 3.26
N SER A 102 -14.21 -14.32 2.30
CA SER A 102 -13.71 -14.62 0.95
C SER A 102 -12.35 -13.94 0.71
N PRO A 103 -11.61 -14.28 -0.36
CA PRO A 103 -10.36 -13.60 -0.71
C PRO A 103 -10.51 -12.08 -0.94
N ASN A 104 -11.72 -11.63 -1.26
CA ASN A 104 -12.04 -10.22 -1.50
C ASN A 104 -12.71 -9.55 -0.29
N GLY A 105 -12.68 -10.19 0.88
CA GLY A 105 -13.32 -9.70 2.10
C GLY A 105 -14.54 -10.51 2.56
N TYR A 106 -15.21 -10.03 3.60
CA TYR A 106 -16.46 -10.56 4.11
C TYR A 106 -17.60 -10.37 3.12
N LYS A 107 -18.36 -11.45 2.91
CA LYS A 107 -19.55 -11.48 2.07
C LYS A 107 -20.74 -11.99 2.85
N ALA A 108 -21.89 -11.37 2.63
CA ALA A 108 -23.14 -11.83 3.20
C ALA A 108 -23.53 -13.20 2.63
N VAL A 109 -24.02 -14.08 3.48
CA VAL A 109 -24.63 -15.34 3.02
C VAL A 109 -25.92 -15.03 2.29
N VAL A 110 -26.01 -15.52 1.05
CA VAL A 110 -27.21 -15.41 0.23
C VAL A 110 -27.77 -16.82 0.04
N LYS A 111 -28.99 -17.04 0.58
CA LYS A 111 -29.68 -18.34 0.47
C LYS A 111 -29.68 -18.81 -0.98
N ARG A 112 -29.29 -20.07 -1.20
CA ARG A 112 -29.20 -20.76 -2.52
C ARG A 112 -28.09 -20.25 -3.47
N ARG A 113 -27.29 -19.25 -3.11
CA ARG A 113 -26.15 -18.76 -3.93
C ARG A 113 -24.79 -18.97 -3.28
N THR A 114 -24.72 -19.02 -1.95
CA THR A 114 -23.47 -19.29 -1.22
C THR A 114 -23.20 -20.79 -1.17
N LYS A 115 -21.95 -21.21 -1.41
CA LYS A 115 -21.55 -22.62 -1.41
C LYS A 115 -21.61 -23.19 0.02
N SER A 116 -21.97 -24.46 0.18
CA SER A 116 -22.09 -25.12 1.49
C SER A 116 -20.85 -25.00 2.42
N PRO A 117 -19.60 -25.09 1.92
CA PRO A 117 -18.41 -24.90 2.76
C PRO A 117 -18.31 -23.48 3.35
N ASP A 118 -18.73 -22.48 2.59
CA ASP A 118 -18.70 -21.08 2.99
C ASP A 118 -19.80 -20.78 4.03
N ILE A 119 -20.98 -21.39 3.86
CA ILE A 119 -22.08 -21.31 4.84
C ILE A 119 -21.63 -21.90 6.18
N LYS A 120 -20.93 -23.05 6.19
CA LYS A 120 -20.43 -23.68 7.41
C LYS A 120 -19.39 -22.83 8.17
N LYS A 121 -18.70 -21.93 7.46
CA LYS A 121 -17.69 -21.01 8.02
C LYS A 121 -18.27 -19.62 8.33
N ALA A 122 -19.56 -19.41 8.09
CA ALA A 122 -20.17 -18.11 8.28
C ALA A 122 -20.41 -17.81 9.78
N ARG A 123 -20.28 -16.55 10.16
CA ARG A 123 -20.57 -16.02 11.50
C ARG A 123 -21.73 -15.05 11.43
N GLU A 124 -22.55 -15.01 12.47
CA GLU A 124 -23.68 -14.07 12.58
C GLU A 124 -23.22 -12.76 13.20
N PHE A 125 -23.67 -11.65 12.62
CA PHE A 125 -23.39 -10.30 13.11
C PHE A 125 -24.69 -9.52 13.22
N GLU A 126 -24.78 -8.67 14.24
CA GLU A 126 -25.77 -7.60 14.31
C GLU A 126 -25.26 -6.40 13.51
N VAL A 127 -26.03 -5.98 12.50
CA VAL A 127 -25.58 -5.00 11.52
C VAL A 127 -26.63 -3.98 11.15
N ILE A 128 -26.19 -2.78 10.75
CA ILE A 128 -27.03 -1.76 10.13
C ILE A 128 -26.88 -1.84 8.61
N PRO A 129 -27.96 -2.09 7.84
CA PRO A 129 -27.91 -2.16 6.39
C PRO A 129 -27.88 -0.75 5.76
N ILE A 130 -26.92 -0.51 4.87
CA ILE A 130 -26.86 0.66 4.01
C ILE A 130 -27.38 0.26 2.62
N ASN A 131 -28.49 0.89 2.22
CA ASN A 131 -29.15 0.63 0.94
C ASN A 131 -28.67 1.59 -0.14
N TYR A 132 -28.18 1.04 -1.25
CA TYR A 132 -27.82 1.82 -2.43
C TYR A 132 -28.83 1.62 -3.58
N PRO A 133 -29.01 2.61 -4.48
CA PRO A 133 -29.96 2.55 -5.61
C PRO A 133 -29.86 1.29 -6.50
N HIS A 134 -28.70 0.62 -6.54
CA HIS A 134 -28.44 -0.54 -7.40
C HIS A 134 -28.47 -1.90 -6.70
N LYS A 135 -29.22 -2.04 -5.59
CA LYS A 135 -29.37 -3.30 -4.81
C LYS A 135 -28.05 -3.91 -4.30
N LYS A 136 -26.95 -3.15 -4.28
CA LYS A 136 -25.76 -3.51 -3.51
C LYS A 136 -26.02 -3.13 -2.05
N PHE A 137 -25.80 -4.08 -1.15
CA PHE A 137 -25.89 -3.83 0.28
C PHE A 137 -24.49 -3.72 0.86
N ARG A 138 -24.33 -2.80 1.80
CA ARG A 138 -23.21 -2.77 2.75
C ARG A 138 -23.78 -2.84 4.14
N PHE A 139 -23.05 -3.44 5.06
CA PHE A 139 -23.49 -3.69 6.42
C PHE A 139 -22.48 -3.11 7.38
N LEU A 140 -22.91 -2.21 8.26
CA LEU A 140 -22.08 -1.73 9.36
C LEU A 140 -22.22 -2.69 10.53
N TYR A 141 -21.11 -3.11 11.15
CA TYR A 141 -21.14 -3.82 12.43
C TYR A 141 -20.46 -2.99 13.52
N LEU A 142 -20.94 -3.11 14.75
CA LEU A 142 -20.36 -2.38 15.88
C LEU A 142 -19.01 -3.02 16.23
N ASN A 143 -17.94 -2.24 16.16
CA ASN A 143 -16.60 -2.69 16.51
C ASN A 143 -16.47 -2.67 18.04
N SER A 144 -16.92 -3.74 18.72
CA SER A 144 -16.73 -3.90 20.16
C SER A 144 -15.31 -4.38 20.48
N VAL A 145 -14.79 -4.00 21.65
CA VAL A 145 -13.45 -4.35 22.12
C VAL A 145 -13.24 -5.88 22.21
N ASP A 146 -14.32 -6.65 22.32
CA ASP A 146 -14.29 -8.12 22.39
C ASP A 146 -14.20 -8.82 21.03
N ASP A 147 -14.48 -8.11 19.92
CA ASP A 147 -14.42 -8.64 18.55
C ASP A 147 -13.07 -8.39 17.85
N ALA A 148 -12.01 -8.10 18.63
CA ALA A 148 -10.62 -7.97 18.19
C ALA A 148 -10.04 -9.23 17.48
N CYS A 149 -10.85 -10.26 17.25
CA CYS A 149 -10.50 -11.41 16.43
C CYS A 149 -10.78 -11.22 14.93
N ILE A 150 -11.27 -10.05 14.48
CA ILE A 150 -11.79 -9.87 13.11
C ILE A 150 -11.05 -8.79 12.30
N SER A 151 -10.00 -8.17 12.84
CA SER A 151 -9.11 -7.33 12.05
C SER A 151 -8.01 -8.16 11.38
N ASP A 152 -7.93 -8.08 10.06
CA ASP A 152 -6.91 -8.74 9.25
C ASP A 152 -5.63 -7.91 9.19
N HIS A 153 -5.13 -7.51 10.34
CA HIS A 153 -3.77 -7.05 10.58
C HIS A 153 -3.46 -7.29 12.05
N GLU A 154 -2.85 -8.44 12.34
CA GLU A 154 -2.01 -8.71 13.53
C GLU A 154 -2.30 -7.79 14.73
N ASP A 155 -3.39 -8.09 15.44
CA ASP A 155 -3.66 -7.51 16.76
C ASP A 155 -2.66 -8.07 17.79
N SER A 156 -1.45 -7.53 17.76
CA SER A 156 -0.59 -7.53 18.95
C SER A 156 -1.17 -6.50 19.91
N ARG A 157 -1.73 -6.99 21.03
CA ARG A 157 -2.28 -6.24 22.17
C ARG A 157 -1.74 -4.79 22.23
N ALA A 158 -2.62 -3.82 22.00
CA ALA A 158 -2.35 -2.43 22.32
C ALA A 158 -2.26 -2.33 23.84
N GLU A 159 -1.05 -2.17 24.35
CA GLU A 159 -0.79 -1.94 25.77
C GLU A 159 -0.67 -0.44 26.02
N ALA A 160 -1.15 0.02 27.18
CA ALA A 160 -1.12 1.41 27.60
C ALA A 160 0.31 1.98 27.57
N VAL A 161 0.46 3.29 27.32
CA VAL A 161 1.74 4.04 27.28
C VAL A 161 2.66 3.70 28.46
N LEU A 162 2.07 3.45 29.63
CA LEU A 162 2.76 3.19 30.89
C LEU A 162 3.49 1.82 30.94
N SER A 163 3.20 0.85 30.06
CA SER A 163 3.82 -0.49 30.12
C SER A 163 5.21 -0.59 29.44
N LYS A 164 5.66 0.45 28.72
CA LYS A 164 6.91 0.42 27.92
C LYS A 164 7.96 1.46 28.32
N ASN A 165 8.14 1.62 29.62
CA ASN A 165 9.20 2.42 30.25
C ASN A 165 10.66 1.98 29.91
N ASN A 166 10.85 0.97 29.05
CA ASN A 166 12.14 0.41 28.64
C ASN A 166 12.54 0.61 27.17
N SER A 167 11.68 1.17 26.31
CA SER A 167 12.03 1.42 24.90
C SER A 167 12.91 2.66 24.75
N MET A 168 14.04 2.53 24.06
CA MET A 168 14.92 3.68 23.79
C MET A 168 14.25 4.68 22.84
N VAL A 169 13.42 4.19 21.92
CA VAL A 169 12.65 5.02 20.99
C VAL A 169 11.67 5.94 21.72
N PHE A 170 10.91 5.41 22.68
CA PHE A 170 9.91 6.20 23.41
C PHE A 170 10.55 7.24 24.33
N LYS A 171 11.68 6.89 24.96
CA LYS A 171 12.51 7.84 25.72
C LYS A 171 13.07 8.95 24.84
N MET A 172 13.64 8.61 23.68
CA MET A 172 14.20 9.59 22.74
C MET A 172 13.14 10.55 22.19
N LEU A 173 11.91 10.08 22.03
CA LEU A 173 10.79 10.90 21.58
C LEU A 173 10.08 11.63 22.74
N HIS A 174 10.46 11.41 24.01
CA HIS A 174 9.81 12.04 25.17
C HIS A 174 8.28 11.94 25.09
N ILE A 175 7.73 10.79 24.70
CA ILE A 175 6.27 10.67 24.43
C ILE A 175 5.45 10.87 25.70
N GLU A 176 5.97 10.42 26.84
CA GLU A 176 5.34 10.56 28.16
C GLU A 176 5.24 12.02 28.62
N GLU A 177 6.12 12.89 28.13
CA GLU A 177 6.13 14.32 28.44
C GLU A 177 5.30 15.14 27.43
N LEU A 178 4.47 14.50 26.60
CA LEU A 178 3.70 15.20 25.59
C LEU A 178 2.51 15.90 26.25
N PRO A 179 2.43 17.24 26.22
CA PRO A 179 1.48 18.02 27.00
C PRO A 179 0.12 18.09 26.30
N LEU A 180 -0.55 16.94 26.13
CA LEU A 180 -1.89 16.88 25.56
C LEU A 180 -2.92 17.30 26.61
N LEU A 181 -3.72 18.31 26.28
CA LEU A 181 -4.87 18.78 27.05
C LEU A 181 -6.17 18.13 26.58
N ASP A 182 -7.22 18.22 27.38
CA ASP A 182 -8.53 17.62 27.08
C ASP A 182 -9.07 18.07 25.70
N GLU A 183 -8.84 19.32 25.31
CA GLU A 183 -9.24 19.85 24.02
C GLU A 183 -8.46 19.21 22.84
N ASP A 184 -7.21 18.81 23.06
CA ASP A 184 -6.44 18.06 22.04
C ASP A 184 -7.11 16.70 21.77
N TYR A 185 -7.52 16.00 22.83
CA TYR A 185 -8.19 14.70 22.70
C TYR A 185 -9.50 14.78 21.92
N GLU A 186 -10.29 15.84 22.12
CA GLU A 186 -11.54 16.05 21.40
C GLU A 186 -11.30 16.20 19.88
N VAL A 187 -10.25 16.92 19.48
CA VAL A 187 -9.89 17.01 18.06
C VAL A 187 -9.36 15.67 17.53
N LEU A 188 -8.49 14.98 18.29
CA LEU A 188 -7.91 13.70 17.88
C LEU A 188 -8.97 12.60 17.69
N LYS A 189 -10.03 12.58 18.51
CA LYS A 189 -11.18 11.66 18.37
C LYS A 189 -11.90 11.81 17.05
N GLU A 190 -11.86 12.97 16.39
CA GLU A 190 -12.49 13.16 15.09
C GLU A 190 -11.83 12.33 13.98
N TYR A 191 -10.55 11.96 14.16
CA TYR A 191 -9.81 11.20 13.16
C TYR A 191 -10.47 9.86 12.86
N GLN A 192 -11.04 9.18 13.86
CA GLN A 192 -11.66 7.86 13.67
C GLN A 192 -12.75 7.88 12.58
N PHE A 193 -13.51 8.97 12.49
CA PHE A 193 -14.62 9.13 11.53
C PHE A 193 -14.14 9.55 10.14
N GLN A 194 -12.91 10.05 10.04
CA GLN A 194 -12.37 10.67 8.83
C GLN A 194 -11.13 9.94 8.30
N ARG A 195 -10.66 8.91 9.00
CA ARG A 195 -9.46 8.12 8.69
C ARG A 195 -9.37 7.77 7.22
N LEU A 196 -10.47 7.23 6.67
CA LEU A 196 -10.53 6.78 5.29
C LEU A 196 -10.43 7.94 4.29
N ALA A 197 -10.99 9.10 4.61
CA ALA A 197 -10.88 10.30 3.80
C ALA A 197 -9.45 10.83 3.78
N TYR A 198 -8.80 10.96 4.95
CA TYR A 198 -7.41 11.38 5.07
C TYR A 198 -6.45 10.41 4.40
N ALA A 199 -6.61 9.09 4.62
CA ALA A 199 -5.79 8.07 4.00
C ALA A 199 -5.90 8.09 2.46
N LYS A 200 -7.11 8.31 1.92
CA LYS A 200 -7.32 8.44 0.48
C LYS A 200 -6.72 9.72 -0.08
N GLU A 201 -6.91 10.86 0.59
CA GLU A 201 -6.32 12.13 0.18
C GLU A 201 -4.79 12.04 0.12
N CYS A 202 -4.17 11.49 1.17
CA CYS A 202 -2.73 11.28 1.22
C CYS A 202 -2.24 10.27 0.18
N GLU A 203 -3.02 9.22 -0.14
CA GLU A 203 -2.72 8.30 -1.25
C GLU A 203 -2.58 9.03 -2.58
N GLU A 204 -3.53 9.91 -2.89
CA GLU A 204 -3.58 10.67 -4.14
C GLU A 204 -2.48 11.73 -4.22
N MET A 205 -2.28 12.47 -3.12
CA MET A 205 -1.19 13.45 -2.97
C MET A 205 0.18 12.79 -3.17
N PHE A 206 0.47 11.70 -2.45
CA PHE A 206 1.76 11.02 -2.57
C PHE A 206 1.97 10.44 -3.97
N ARG A 207 0.94 9.88 -4.59
CA ARG A 207 1.02 9.38 -5.97
C ARG A 207 1.36 10.51 -6.94
N HIS A 208 0.72 11.66 -6.80
CA HIS A 208 1.00 12.84 -7.62
C HIS A 208 2.46 13.32 -7.46
N ALA A 209 2.93 13.48 -6.21
CA ALA A 209 4.30 13.88 -5.93
C ALA A 209 5.32 12.85 -6.46
N TYR A 210 5.06 11.56 -6.27
CA TYR A 210 5.89 10.47 -6.80
C TYR A 210 5.98 10.52 -8.33
N ASP A 211 4.85 10.61 -9.03
CA ASP A 211 4.81 10.63 -10.49
C ASP A 211 5.56 11.86 -11.05
N LEU A 212 5.39 13.03 -10.43
CA LEU A 212 6.14 14.24 -10.78
C LEU A 212 7.63 14.10 -10.54
N ALA A 213 8.04 13.66 -9.34
CA ALA A 213 9.45 13.47 -8.99
C ALA A 213 10.15 12.49 -9.95
N MET A 214 9.48 11.37 -10.26
CA MET A 214 9.98 10.39 -11.21
C MET A 214 10.07 10.96 -12.62
N LYS A 215 9.07 11.75 -13.06
CA LYS A 215 9.02 12.39 -14.39
C LYS A 215 10.10 13.46 -14.58
N ILE A 216 10.34 14.28 -13.56
CA ILE A 216 11.32 15.36 -13.59
C ILE A 216 12.74 14.79 -13.57
N ASN A 217 12.99 13.76 -12.76
CA ASN A 217 14.34 13.22 -12.53
C ASN A 217 14.67 12.00 -13.41
N VAL A 218 13.88 11.66 -14.44
CA VAL A 218 14.07 10.46 -15.30
C VAL A 218 15.51 10.33 -15.81
N SER A 219 16.11 11.44 -16.27
CA SER A 219 17.47 11.45 -16.81
C SER A 219 18.55 11.22 -15.75
N ARG A 220 18.28 11.61 -14.50
CA ARG A 220 19.23 11.63 -13.38
C ARG A 220 19.27 10.31 -12.62
N LEU A 221 18.20 9.52 -12.67
CA LEU A 221 18.11 8.18 -12.08
C LEU A 221 19.21 7.21 -12.56
N LEU A 222 19.85 7.49 -13.70
CA LEU A 222 20.92 6.68 -14.28
C LEU A 222 22.32 7.24 -13.99
N THR A 223 22.41 8.39 -13.32
CA THR A 223 23.68 9.07 -13.04
C THR A 223 24.23 8.62 -11.68
N PRO A 224 25.49 8.16 -11.58
CA PRO A 224 26.08 7.73 -10.31
C PRO A 224 26.11 8.80 -9.21
N SER A 225 26.13 10.09 -9.58
CA SER A 225 26.05 11.21 -8.64
C SER A 225 24.67 11.39 -8.01
N PHE A 226 23.64 10.72 -8.52
CA PHE A 226 22.27 10.73 -8.00
C PHE A 226 21.98 9.51 -7.11
N ALA A 227 23.01 9.10 -6.36
CA ALA A 227 22.96 8.02 -5.38
C ALA A 227 23.49 8.52 -4.04
N ASP A 228 22.97 7.93 -2.95
CA ASP A 228 23.47 8.16 -1.61
C ASP A 228 24.93 7.69 -1.54
N ARG A 229 25.83 8.62 -1.18
CA ARG A 229 27.29 8.41 -1.22
C ARG A 229 27.76 7.33 -0.24
N VAL A 230 26.96 6.98 0.77
CA VAL A 230 27.33 6.04 1.83
C VAL A 230 27.08 4.59 1.42
N ASN A 231 25.94 4.33 0.77
CA ASN A 231 25.52 2.97 0.44
C ASN A 231 25.36 2.71 -1.07
N GLY A 232 25.55 3.73 -1.92
CA GLY A 232 25.45 3.65 -3.37
C GLY A 232 24.03 3.44 -3.88
N GLU A 233 23.01 3.55 -3.02
CA GLU A 233 21.62 3.40 -3.44
C GLU A 233 21.09 4.67 -4.12
N PRO A 234 20.27 4.57 -5.17
CA PRO A 234 19.73 5.75 -5.84
C PRO A 234 18.87 6.58 -4.87
N LEU A 235 18.99 7.91 -4.94
CA LEU A 235 18.29 8.84 -4.04
C LEU A 235 16.76 8.66 -4.16
N LEU A 236 16.26 8.57 -5.40
CA LEU A 236 14.89 8.19 -5.74
C LEU A 236 14.84 6.74 -6.22
N LYS A 237 13.89 5.97 -5.69
CA LYS A 237 13.69 4.56 -6.05
C LYS A 237 12.37 4.41 -6.81
N LYS A 238 12.36 3.60 -7.88
CA LYS A 238 11.08 3.24 -8.50
C LYS A 238 10.30 2.35 -7.53
N LEU A 239 9.22 2.87 -6.97
CA LEU A 239 8.39 2.17 -6.00
C LEU A 239 7.34 1.31 -6.72
N GLN A 240 6.98 0.17 -6.12
CA GLN A 240 5.84 -0.62 -6.58
C GLN A 240 4.55 0.15 -6.31
N TYR A 241 3.52 -0.04 -7.14
CA TYR A 241 2.22 0.64 -6.98
C TYR A 241 1.65 0.47 -5.56
N GLN A 242 1.73 -0.74 -4.99
CA GLN A 242 1.26 -1.01 -3.62
C GLN A 242 2.10 -0.28 -2.56
N THR A 243 3.39 -0.06 -2.79
CA THR A 243 4.25 0.72 -1.89
C THR A 243 3.89 2.19 -1.93
N VAL A 244 3.65 2.76 -3.12
CA VAL A 244 3.18 4.16 -3.27
C VAL A 244 1.85 4.34 -2.54
N LYS A 245 0.92 3.41 -2.77
CA LYS A 245 -0.38 3.40 -2.09
C LYS A 245 -0.25 3.33 -0.57
N LYS A 246 0.61 2.43 -0.07
CA LYS A 246 0.85 2.25 1.36
C LYS A 246 1.46 3.50 2.00
N TYR A 247 2.56 4.02 1.46
CA TYR A 247 3.21 5.22 2.01
C TYR A 247 2.30 6.45 1.99
N GLY A 248 1.44 6.57 0.98
CA GLY A 248 0.41 7.59 0.96
C GLY A 248 -0.58 7.43 2.11
N ARG A 249 -1.16 6.24 2.28
CA ARG A 249 -2.16 5.96 3.34
C ARG A 249 -1.60 6.09 4.75
N ASP A 250 -0.39 5.60 4.99
CA ASP A 250 0.26 5.59 6.30
C ASP A 250 0.52 7.02 6.85
N MET A 251 0.50 8.04 5.98
CA MET A 251 0.63 9.44 6.38
C MET A 251 -0.69 10.10 6.81
N GLY A 252 -1.82 9.39 6.73
CA GLY A 252 -3.13 9.97 7.03
C GLY A 252 -3.25 10.56 8.44
N GLU A 253 -2.72 9.90 9.47
CA GLU A 253 -2.73 10.40 10.85
C GLU A 253 -1.85 11.64 11.03
N THR A 254 -0.61 11.59 10.53
CA THR A 254 0.31 12.73 10.60
C THR A 254 -0.23 13.94 9.83
N TYR A 255 -0.87 13.71 8.68
CA TYR A 255 -1.54 14.75 7.91
C TYR A 255 -2.75 15.30 8.66
N PHE A 256 -3.54 14.46 9.34
CA PHE A 256 -4.64 14.92 10.18
C PHE A 256 -4.17 15.85 11.30
N VAL A 257 -3.11 15.46 12.03
CA VAL A 257 -2.51 16.29 13.09
C VAL A 257 -1.99 17.61 12.51
N LEU A 258 -1.28 17.57 11.38
CA LEU A 258 -0.79 18.78 10.72
C LEU A 258 -1.92 19.77 10.38
N VAL A 259 -3.00 19.28 9.77
CA VAL A 259 -4.10 20.10 9.26
C VAL A 259 -5.02 20.63 10.37
N ASN A 260 -5.07 19.93 11.51
CA ASN A 260 -5.89 20.34 12.66
C ASN A 260 -5.06 20.93 13.80
N LEU A 261 -3.77 21.20 13.57
CA LEU A 261 -2.88 21.70 14.62
C LEU A 261 -3.40 23.00 15.21
N ASP A 262 -3.90 23.94 14.40
CA ASP A 262 -4.43 25.23 14.89
C ASP A 262 -5.70 25.09 15.75
N ARG A 263 -6.34 23.91 15.75
CA ARG A 263 -7.50 23.58 16.60
C ARG A 263 -7.11 22.96 17.94
N MET A 264 -5.83 22.63 18.11
CA MET A 264 -5.27 21.91 19.24
C MET A 264 -4.45 22.85 20.13
N PRO A 265 -4.65 22.90 21.45
CA PRO A 265 -3.74 23.60 22.37
C PRO A 265 -2.25 23.25 22.16
N LEU A 266 -1.96 22.03 21.69
CA LEU A 266 -0.61 21.60 21.28
C LEU A 266 0.09 22.58 20.32
N ARG A 267 -0.67 23.38 19.56
CA ARG A 267 -0.17 24.46 18.69
C ARG A 267 0.77 25.43 19.39
N GLN A 268 0.61 25.68 20.69
CA GLN A 268 1.43 26.63 21.45
C GLN A 268 2.92 26.25 21.49
N TYR A 269 3.24 24.98 21.28
CA TYR A 269 4.61 24.46 21.26
C TYR A 269 5.29 24.60 19.89
N VAL A 270 4.59 25.13 18.88
CA VAL A 270 5.14 25.38 17.54
C VAL A 270 5.30 26.87 17.32
N ARG A 271 6.52 27.40 17.33
CA ARG A 271 6.75 28.86 17.21
C ARG A 271 6.72 29.33 15.76
N GLY A 272 6.16 30.52 15.53
CA GLY A 272 6.34 31.28 14.28
C GLY A 272 5.73 30.68 12.99
N LEU A 273 4.97 29.59 13.08
CA LEU A 273 4.46 28.88 11.92
C LEU A 273 2.96 29.05 11.69
N SER A 274 2.54 29.46 10.49
CA SER A 274 1.14 29.36 10.07
C SER A 274 0.98 28.21 9.08
N VAL A 275 0.16 27.23 9.44
CA VAL A 275 -0.25 26.16 8.52
C VAL A 275 -1.46 26.66 7.74
N ASN A 276 -1.47 26.52 6.41
CA ASN A 276 -2.62 26.85 5.59
C ASN A 276 -3.66 25.71 5.70
N SER A 277 -4.27 25.63 6.87
CA SER A 277 -5.24 24.62 7.26
C SER A 277 -6.47 24.66 6.33
N ASP A 278 -6.84 25.84 5.81
CA ASP A 278 -7.93 25.98 4.84
C ASP A 278 -7.63 25.25 3.52
N LEU A 279 -6.44 25.47 2.94
CA LEU A 279 -6.04 24.77 1.71
C LEU A 279 -5.96 23.25 1.94
N LEU A 280 -5.37 22.82 3.05
CA LEU A 280 -5.14 21.40 3.29
C LEU A 280 -6.42 20.64 3.67
N ASN A 281 -7.32 21.25 4.44
CA ASN A 281 -8.59 20.65 4.86
C ASN A 281 -9.69 20.74 3.79
N ASP A 282 -9.46 21.49 2.71
CA ASP A 282 -10.42 21.64 1.62
C ASP A 282 -10.77 20.29 0.96
N CYS A 283 -12.06 19.92 1.04
CA CYS A 283 -12.63 18.73 0.43
C CYS A 283 -11.82 17.42 0.64
N VAL A 284 -11.24 17.21 1.82
CA VAL A 284 -10.42 16.02 2.14
C VAL A 284 -11.15 14.72 1.77
N GLY A 285 -10.47 13.85 1.02
CA GLY A 285 -10.98 12.57 0.54
C GLY A 285 -11.63 12.64 -0.85
N GLN A 286 -11.82 13.84 -1.39
CA GLN A 286 -12.35 14.08 -2.73
C GLN A 286 -11.25 14.32 -3.78
N SER A 287 -9.98 14.32 -3.37
CA SER A 287 -8.85 14.51 -4.29
C SER A 287 -8.89 15.88 -4.98
N HIS A 288 -9.33 16.90 -4.23
CA HIS A 288 -9.47 18.27 -4.72
C HIS A 288 -8.16 19.04 -4.55
N ARG A 289 -7.78 19.84 -5.56
CA ARG A 289 -6.60 20.74 -5.52
C ARG A 289 -5.29 20.05 -5.13
N ILE A 290 -5.14 18.77 -5.50
CA ILE A 290 -3.97 17.95 -5.19
C ILE A 290 -2.63 18.61 -5.59
N PRO A 291 -2.49 19.22 -6.80
CA PRO A 291 -1.24 19.87 -7.17
C PRO A 291 -0.85 21.00 -6.22
N GLU A 292 -1.80 21.85 -5.85
CA GLU A 292 -1.57 23.01 -4.97
C GLU A 292 -1.27 22.58 -3.52
N LYS A 293 -1.94 21.53 -3.04
CA LYS A 293 -1.62 20.93 -1.74
C LYS A 293 -0.21 20.34 -1.72
N ILE A 294 0.23 19.70 -2.81
CA ILE A 294 1.58 19.15 -2.93
C ILE A 294 2.64 20.24 -3.05
N GLU A 295 2.36 21.32 -3.77
CA GLU A 295 3.24 22.49 -3.84
C GLU A 295 3.43 23.11 -2.45
N TYR A 296 2.35 23.32 -1.71
CA TYR A 296 2.41 23.82 -0.34
C TYR A 296 3.20 22.89 0.60
N LEU A 297 2.92 21.58 0.56
CA LEU A 297 3.67 20.59 1.36
C LEU A 297 5.14 20.50 0.95
N HIS A 298 5.46 20.69 -0.33
CA HIS A 298 6.85 20.81 -0.77
C HIS A 298 7.54 22.00 -0.11
N GLU A 299 6.95 23.20 -0.14
CA GLU A 299 7.54 24.38 0.51
C GLU A 299 7.76 24.15 2.00
N MET A 300 6.80 23.53 2.69
CA MET A 300 6.94 23.17 4.10
C MET A 300 8.10 22.19 4.31
N HIS A 301 8.16 21.09 3.57
CA HIS A 301 9.24 20.12 3.68
C HIS A 301 10.60 20.71 3.33
N HIS A 302 10.65 21.61 2.34
CA HIS A 302 11.87 22.31 1.98
C HIS A 302 12.36 23.18 3.13
N LYS A 303 11.48 23.98 3.73
CA LYS A 303 11.79 24.76 4.94
C LYS A 303 12.21 23.87 6.10
N MET A 304 11.54 22.74 6.32
CA MET A 304 11.95 21.75 7.34
C MET A 304 13.35 21.20 7.11
N LEU A 305 13.81 21.10 5.85
CA LEU A 305 15.13 20.57 5.54
C LEU A 305 16.21 21.64 5.56
N ALA A 306 15.91 22.83 5.04
CA ALA A 306 16.87 23.90 4.77
C ALA A 306 16.93 24.97 5.86
N GLU A 307 15.86 25.12 6.66
CA GLU A 307 15.73 26.14 7.69
C GLU A 307 15.42 25.50 9.05
N ASP A 308 15.94 26.09 10.13
CA ASP A 308 15.63 25.63 11.50
C ASP A 308 14.24 26.11 11.99
N THR A 309 13.51 26.87 11.17
CA THR A 309 12.22 27.52 11.49
C THR A 309 11.08 26.54 11.76
N MET A 310 11.16 25.32 11.22
CA MET A 310 10.10 24.30 11.33
C MET A 310 10.44 23.19 12.35
N THR A 311 11.52 23.34 13.11
CA THR A 311 12.03 22.30 14.00
C THR A 311 11.00 21.88 15.06
N ASP A 312 10.31 22.85 15.66
CA ASP A 312 9.26 22.59 16.65
C ASP A 312 8.11 21.75 16.08
N LEU A 313 7.67 22.07 14.84
CA LEU A 313 6.64 21.30 14.16
C LEU A 313 7.11 19.86 13.92
N VAL A 314 8.34 19.67 13.43
CA VAL A 314 8.91 18.34 13.20
C VAL A 314 8.90 17.54 14.49
N HIS A 315 9.33 18.14 15.61
CA HIS A 315 9.32 17.49 16.91
C HIS A 315 7.90 17.09 17.33
N VAL A 316 6.92 18.00 17.25
CA VAL A 316 5.53 17.69 17.58
C VAL A 316 4.99 16.52 16.73
N LEU A 317 5.18 16.57 15.40
CA LEU A 317 4.71 15.50 14.51
C LEU A 317 5.39 14.15 14.79
N LEU A 318 6.69 14.15 15.10
CA LEU A 318 7.43 12.93 15.45
C LEU A 318 7.02 12.35 16.80
N ARG A 319 6.59 13.18 17.76
CA ARG A 319 6.06 12.75 19.07
C ARG A 319 4.64 12.21 18.97
N MET A 320 3.83 12.78 18.07
CA MET A 320 2.47 12.33 17.79
C MET A 320 2.41 11.03 16.97
N MET A 321 3.33 10.84 16.03
CA MET A 321 3.31 9.69 15.10
C MET A 321 3.23 8.30 15.78
N PRO A 322 3.91 8.02 16.90
CA PRO A 322 3.78 6.74 17.60
C PRO A 322 2.44 6.54 18.32
N LEU A 323 1.62 7.57 18.50
CA LEU A 323 0.33 7.47 19.20
C LEU A 323 -0.74 6.95 18.25
N THR A 324 -1.60 6.05 18.69
CA THR A 324 -2.68 5.48 17.88
C THR A 324 -3.95 6.31 18.04
N LEU A 325 -4.43 6.87 16.94
CA LEU A 325 -5.64 7.72 16.94
C LEU A 325 -6.93 6.91 16.66
N GLU A 326 -6.80 5.60 16.39
CA GLU A 326 -7.90 4.76 15.89
C GLU A 326 -8.75 4.08 16.97
N ARG A 327 -8.26 3.95 18.21
CA ARG A 327 -8.82 3.01 19.21
C ARG A 327 -9.56 3.64 20.40
N ASN A 328 -9.60 4.96 20.50
CA ASN A 328 -10.06 5.62 21.72
C ASN A 328 -11.33 6.43 21.47
N SER A 329 -12.48 5.75 21.47
CA SER A 329 -13.77 6.45 21.59
C SER A 329 -14.02 6.90 23.03
N ASP A 330 -13.60 6.12 24.03
CA ASP A 330 -13.97 6.35 25.43
C ASP A 330 -12.80 6.40 26.45
N SER A 331 -11.60 5.92 26.11
CA SER A 331 -10.44 5.94 27.02
C SER A 331 -9.55 7.17 26.83
N ARG A 332 -9.18 7.83 27.93
CA ARG A 332 -8.22 8.95 27.96
C ARG A 332 -6.75 8.51 27.77
N GLU A 333 -6.51 7.22 27.60
CA GLU A 333 -5.16 6.66 27.44
C GLU A 333 -4.87 6.40 25.96
N LEU A 334 -4.14 7.31 25.30
CA LEU A 334 -3.62 7.05 23.95
C LEU A 334 -2.73 5.82 23.99
N THR A 335 -3.05 4.82 23.16
CA THR A 335 -2.19 3.63 23.02
C THR A 335 -1.05 3.90 22.04
N VAL A 336 0.12 3.31 22.27
CA VAL A 336 1.26 3.45 21.35
C VAL A 336 1.30 2.34 20.30
N LYS A 337 1.68 2.73 19.08
CA LYS A 337 2.02 1.81 18.00
C LYS A 337 3.21 0.94 18.40
N ASN A 338 3.26 -0.27 17.86
CA ASN A 338 4.45 -1.11 18.01
C ASN A 338 5.63 -0.55 17.20
N LEU A 339 6.85 -0.95 17.54
CA LEU A 339 8.07 -0.44 16.90
C LEU A 339 8.12 -0.69 15.38
N TYR A 340 7.47 -1.76 14.90
CA TYR A 340 7.38 -2.05 13.48
C TYR A 340 6.45 -1.09 12.73
N GLN A 341 5.31 -0.77 13.30
CA GLN A 341 4.42 0.27 12.78
C GLN A 341 5.12 1.62 12.77
N ILE A 342 5.78 2.02 13.87
CA ILE A 342 6.57 3.26 13.95
C ILE A 342 7.64 3.31 12.85
N ARG A 343 8.34 2.20 12.60
CA ARG A 343 9.31 2.07 11.51
C ARG A 343 8.68 2.36 10.14
N ILE A 344 7.50 1.81 9.87
CA ILE A 344 6.78 2.02 8.61
C ILE A 344 6.33 3.48 8.46
N HIS A 345 5.78 4.09 9.51
CA HIS A 345 5.37 5.49 9.46
C HIS A 345 6.55 6.43 9.25
N LEU A 346 7.69 6.20 9.92
CA LEU A 346 8.92 6.95 9.67
C LEU A 346 9.43 6.78 8.25
N GLN A 347 9.40 5.56 7.72
CA GLN A 347 9.80 5.30 6.34
C GLN A 347 8.90 6.04 5.34
N SER A 348 7.59 6.10 5.62
CA SER A 348 6.61 6.83 4.82
C SER A 348 6.86 8.34 4.89
N LEU A 349 7.03 8.92 6.08
CA LEU A 349 7.37 10.34 6.26
C LEU A 349 8.66 10.72 5.51
N MET A 350 9.71 9.91 5.66
CA MET A 350 10.97 10.13 4.94
C MET A 350 10.78 10.05 3.41
N ALA A 351 9.92 9.16 2.93
CA ALA A 351 9.57 9.09 1.51
C ALA A 351 8.80 10.35 1.08
N TRP A 352 7.80 10.79 1.85
CA TRP A 352 7.03 12.01 1.57
C TRP A 352 7.91 13.24 1.41
N ILE A 353 8.77 13.51 2.40
CA ILE A 353 9.72 14.63 2.38
C ILE A 353 10.60 14.56 1.11
N LYS A 354 11.11 13.37 0.80
CA LYS A 354 12.00 13.18 -0.34
C LYS A 354 11.28 13.36 -1.68
N TYR A 355 10.16 12.67 -1.90
CA TYR A 355 9.45 12.73 -3.18
C TYR A 355 8.80 14.10 -3.39
N SER A 356 8.32 14.79 -2.35
CA SER A 356 7.84 16.16 -2.51
C SER A 356 8.96 17.11 -2.93
N GLU A 357 10.14 17.01 -2.31
CA GLU A 357 11.30 17.85 -2.64
C GLU A 357 11.70 17.70 -4.12
N PHE A 358 11.88 16.46 -4.56
CA PHE A 358 12.25 16.17 -5.95
C PHE A 358 11.10 16.33 -6.96
N SER A 359 9.86 16.51 -6.51
CA SER A 359 8.71 16.78 -7.39
C SER A 359 8.64 18.22 -7.88
N GLN A 360 9.35 19.14 -7.23
CA GLN A 360 9.31 20.57 -7.57
C GLN A 360 10.70 21.12 -7.91
N ARG A 361 11.80 20.56 -7.36
CA ARG A 361 13.16 21.04 -7.61
C ARG A 361 14.00 20.09 -8.46
N LEU A 362 14.68 20.67 -9.45
CA LEU A 362 15.51 19.96 -10.43
C LEU A 362 16.98 19.78 -9.97
N ASN A 363 17.54 20.70 -9.16
CA ASN A 363 18.96 20.73 -8.79
C ASN A 363 19.14 21.22 -7.34
N GLY A 364 20.19 20.75 -6.65
CA GLY A 364 20.64 21.27 -5.35
C GLY A 364 19.96 20.63 -4.13
N SER A 365 18.82 19.97 -4.33
CA SER A 365 18.14 19.24 -3.26
C SER A 365 18.90 17.98 -2.81
N GLU A 366 19.88 17.48 -3.56
CA GLU A 366 20.66 16.29 -3.18
C GLU A 366 21.46 16.54 -1.90
N GLU A 367 22.07 17.72 -1.79
CA GLU A 367 22.94 18.12 -0.69
C GLU A 367 22.19 18.08 0.65
N LEU A 368 20.90 18.43 0.65
CA LEU A 368 20.03 18.35 1.83
C LEU A 368 19.94 16.92 2.40
N PHE A 369 20.06 15.91 1.53
CA PHE A 369 19.92 14.50 1.91
C PHE A 369 21.25 13.80 2.19
N GLU A 370 22.40 14.47 2.04
CA GLU A 370 23.74 13.92 2.33
C GLU A 370 24.05 13.92 3.84
N GLU A 371 25.11 13.22 4.29
CA GLU A 371 25.45 13.12 5.73
C GLU A 371 25.76 14.50 6.36
N GLY A 372 26.38 15.40 5.58
CA GLY A 372 26.67 16.78 5.97
C GLY A 372 25.53 17.78 5.74
N GLY A 373 24.40 17.33 5.15
CA GLY A 373 23.27 18.19 4.79
C GLY A 373 22.36 18.56 5.96
N SER A 374 21.04 18.42 5.73
CA SER A 374 19.99 18.83 6.67
C SER A 374 20.12 18.18 8.06
N THR A 375 20.06 19.00 9.10
CA THR A 375 20.01 18.59 10.51
C THR A 375 18.80 17.72 10.81
N ILE A 376 17.62 18.12 10.33
CA ILE A 376 16.37 17.37 10.45
C ILE A 376 16.44 16.03 9.72
N TRP A 377 16.97 16.00 8.50
CA TRP A 377 17.11 14.73 7.77
C TRP A 377 18.06 13.76 8.49
N ARG A 378 19.16 14.27 9.05
CA ARG A 378 20.09 13.49 9.87
C ARG A 378 19.40 12.95 11.12
N HIS A 379 18.57 13.76 11.78
CA HIS A 379 17.78 13.35 12.93
C HIS A 379 16.79 12.22 12.56
N LEU A 380 16.04 12.38 11.47
CA LEU A 380 15.11 11.36 10.95
C LEU A 380 15.83 10.04 10.61
N ARG A 381 16.98 10.11 9.92
CA ARG A 381 17.82 8.92 9.63
C ARG A 381 18.28 8.23 10.92
N ARG A 382 18.72 9.01 11.92
CA ARG A 382 19.17 8.46 13.22
C ARG A 382 18.01 7.78 13.95
N LEU A 383 16.86 8.45 14.05
CA LEU A 383 15.65 7.89 14.66
C LEU A 383 15.22 6.61 13.94
N PHE A 384 15.15 6.62 12.60
CA PHE A 384 14.81 5.44 11.81
C PHE A 384 15.77 4.26 12.07
N ARG A 385 17.08 4.51 12.15
CA ARG A 385 18.07 3.46 12.46
C ARG A 385 17.86 2.87 13.86
N ILE A 386 17.56 3.70 14.86
CA ILE A 386 17.30 3.26 16.24
C ILE A 386 16.02 2.42 16.28
N VAL A 387 14.93 2.93 15.70
CA VAL A 387 13.64 2.22 15.61
C VAL A 387 13.79 0.91 14.86
N ALA A 388 14.48 0.89 13.71
CA ALA A 388 14.70 -0.32 12.95
C ALA A 388 15.50 -1.37 13.75
N LYS A 389 16.57 -0.95 14.44
CA LYS A 389 17.39 -1.82 15.28
C LYS A 389 16.59 -2.42 16.43
N GLU A 390 15.73 -1.64 17.08
CA GLU A 390 14.91 -2.11 18.20
C GLU A 390 13.75 -2.99 17.72
N ALA A 391 13.07 -2.59 16.63
CA ALA A 391 12.02 -3.39 15.99
C ALA A 391 12.53 -4.75 15.50
N ASP A 392 13.79 -4.83 15.04
CA ASP A 392 14.39 -6.09 14.61
C ASP A 392 14.79 -7.00 15.79
N LYS A 393 14.84 -6.48 17.03
CA LYS A 393 15.05 -7.28 18.26
C LYS A 393 13.75 -7.84 18.83
N THR A 394 12.62 -7.17 18.62
CA THR A 394 11.31 -7.71 19.01
C THR A 394 10.99 -8.87 18.07
N PRO A 395 10.78 -10.11 18.57
CA PRO A 395 10.40 -11.21 17.70
C PRO A 395 9.11 -10.83 16.98
N ARG A 396 9.16 -10.77 15.65
CA ARG A 396 8.07 -10.30 14.78
C ARG A 396 6.78 -11.11 14.95
N TYR A 397 6.90 -12.30 15.51
CA TYR A 397 5.83 -13.26 15.70
C TYR A 397 6.08 -14.05 16.99
N SER A 398 5.02 -14.39 17.72
CA SER A 398 5.09 -15.49 18.68
C SER A 398 5.39 -16.77 17.90
N ILE A 399 6.52 -17.41 18.18
CA ILE A 399 6.89 -18.69 17.57
C ILE A 399 6.71 -19.76 18.65
N GLU A 400 5.66 -20.56 18.53
CA GLU A 400 5.44 -21.75 19.36
C GLU A 400 5.83 -22.98 18.55
N TYR A 401 6.73 -23.80 19.09
CA TYR A 401 7.06 -25.08 18.47
C TYR A 401 5.98 -26.09 18.83
N TYR A 402 5.28 -26.62 17.81
CA TYR A 402 4.16 -27.53 17.99
C TYR A 402 4.48 -28.88 17.33
N GLY A 403 4.97 -29.83 18.13
CA GLY A 403 5.44 -31.12 17.62
C GLY A 403 6.70 -31.04 16.74
N SER A 404 7.05 -32.14 16.07
CA SER A 404 8.28 -32.25 15.26
C SER A 404 8.19 -31.62 13.86
N ASP A 405 6.97 -31.43 13.34
CA ASP A 405 6.73 -31.10 11.92
C ASP A 405 5.92 -29.80 11.70
N SER A 406 5.62 -29.05 12.77
CA SER A 406 4.89 -27.79 12.68
C SER A 406 5.40 -26.72 13.66
N VAL A 407 5.29 -25.47 13.24
CA VAL A 407 5.61 -24.31 14.06
C VAL A 407 4.44 -23.35 13.96
N ARG A 408 3.94 -22.84 15.08
CA ARG A 408 2.91 -21.81 15.08
C ARG A 408 3.58 -20.44 15.12
N VAL A 409 3.32 -19.62 14.12
CA VAL A 409 3.86 -18.26 13.99
C VAL A 409 2.67 -17.30 14.05
N ALA A 410 2.58 -16.53 15.14
CA ALA A 410 1.46 -15.61 15.43
C ALA A 410 0.08 -16.28 15.31
N GLY A 411 -0.10 -17.40 16.00
CA GLY A 411 -1.37 -18.15 16.01
C GLY A 411 -1.60 -19.04 14.78
N LYS A 412 -0.85 -18.84 13.68
CA LYS A 412 -0.98 -19.62 12.45
C LYS A 412 -0.02 -20.79 12.44
N GLU A 413 -0.53 -22.00 12.22
CA GLU A 413 0.30 -23.19 12.11
C GLU A 413 0.98 -23.26 10.74
N PHE A 414 2.31 -23.36 10.75
CA PHE A 414 3.16 -23.62 9.59
C PHE A 414 3.69 -25.03 9.71
N SER A 415 2.98 -25.97 9.09
CA SER A 415 3.42 -27.35 8.93
C SER A 415 4.03 -27.59 7.54
N ARG A 416 4.77 -28.68 7.37
CA ARG A 416 5.19 -29.14 6.03
C ARG A 416 3.99 -29.33 5.09
N GLY A 417 2.86 -29.79 5.64
CA GLY A 417 1.60 -29.91 4.91
C GLY A 417 1.08 -28.56 4.43
N TYR A 418 1.06 -27.55 5.30
CA TYR A 418 0.67 -26.19 4.93
C TYR A 418 1.55 -25.62 3.81
N ILE A 419 2.88 -25.75 3.92
CA ILE A 419 3.83 -25.27 2.90
C ILE A 419 3.54 -25.94 1.54
N ARG A 420 3.30 -27.24 1.54
CA ARG A 420 2.98 -27.99 0.33
C ARG A 420 1.66 -27.50 -0.28
N SER A 421 0.61 -27.35 0.51
CA SER A 421 -0.68 -26.81 0.05
C SER A 421 -0.54 -25.40 -0.50
N PHE A 422 0.19 -24.52 0.18
CA PHE A 422 0.45 -23.16 -0.27
C PHE A 422 1.17 -23.13 -1.63
N TYR A 423 2.20 -23.97 -1.81
CA TYR A 423 2.87 -24.08 -3.10
C TYR A 423 1.91 -24.53 -4.22
N TYR A 424 1.05 -25.51 -3.94
CA TYR A 424 0.04 -25.95 -4.90
C TYR A 424 -0.98 -24.86 -5.24
N GLU A 425 -1.45 -24.10 -4.25
CA GLU A 425 -2.38 -22.97 -4.46
C GLU A 425 -1.73 -21.86 -5.29
N VAL A 426 -0.47 -21.51 -5.02
CA VAL A 426 0.28 -20.52 -5.81
C VAL A 426 0.43 -20.99 -7.26
N LYS A 427 0.79 -22.25 -7.46
CA LYS A 427 0.89 -22.86 -8.80
C LYS A 427 -0.47 -22.84 -9.51
N GLN A 428 -1.54 -23.20 -8.82
CA GLN A 428 -2.89 -23.19 -9.39
C GLN A 428 -3.31 -21.78 -9.81
N GLN A 429 -3.08 -20.76 -8.98
CA GLN A 429 -3.36 -19.37 -9.36
C GLN A 429 -2.54 -18.92 -10.57
N PHE A 430 -1.30 -19.41 -10.71
CA PHE A 430 -0.49 -19.14 -11.90
C PHE A 430 -1.15 -19.77 -13.14
N ASP A 431 -1.58 -21.02 -13.03
CA ASP A 431 -2.25 -21.75 -14.11
C ASP A 431 -3.59 -21.08 -14.49
N GLU A 432 -4.38 -20.62 -13.53
CA GLU A 432 -5.63 -19.87 -13.78
C GLU A 432 -5.38 -18.56 -14.54
N LEU A 433 -4.36 -17.78 -14.15
CA LEU A 433 -3.96 -16.59 -14.90
C LEU A 433 -3.45 -16.94 -16.30
N TRP A 434 -2.80 -18.11 -16.45
CA TRP A 434 -2.29 -18.57 -17.75
C TRP A 434 -3.45 -18.88 -18.69
N GLU A 435 -4.52 -19.49 -18.19
CA GLU A 435 -5.74 -19.74 -18.96
C GLU A 435 -6.39 -18.42 -19.42
N GLU A 436 -6.40 -17.38 -18.59
CA GLU A 436 -6.91 -16.06 -19.00
C GLU A 436 -6.11 -15.45 -20.15
N ILE A 437 -4.78 -15.64 -20.17
CA ILE A 437 -3.94 -15.18 -21.28
C ILE A 437 -4.17 -16.08 -22.51
N ASP A 438 -4.32 -17.39 -22.34
CA ASP A 438 -4.54 -18.34 -23.44
C ASP A 438 -5.85 -18.07 -24.19
N LYS A 439 -6.88 -17.55 -23.52
CA LYS A 439 -8.13 -17.10 -24.18
C LYS A 439 -7.89 -16.04 -25.26
N VAL A 440 -6.85 -15.22 -25.10
CA VAL A 440 -6.52 -14.12 -26.03
C VAL A 440 -5.41 -14.51 -27.00
N TYR A 441 -4.38 -15.21 -26.52
CA TYR A 441 -3.20 -15.62 -27.27
C TYR A 441 -3.05 -17.13 -27.26
N LEU A 442 -2.80 -17.77 -28.40
CA LEU A 442 -2.55 -19.21 -28.46
C LEU A 442 -1.22 -19.53 -27.75
N LEU A 443 -1.31 -20.15 -26.58
CA LEU A 443 -0.18 -20.54 -25.74
C LEU A 443 0.03 -22.06 -25.75
N GLY A 444 1.29 -22.48 -25.89
CA GLY A 444 1.67 -23.85 -25.56
C GLY A 444 1.59 -24.08 -24.04
N THR A 445 1.29 -25.30 -23.60
CA THR A 445 1.23 -25.59 -22.16
C THR A 445 2.60 -25.41 -21.49
N ILE A 446 2.60 -25.03 -20.21
CA ILE A 446 3.83 -24.78 -19.43
C ILE A 446 4.73 -26.02 -19.42
N LYS A 447 4.13 -27.21 -19.27
CA LYS A 447 4.86 -28.49 -19.28
C LYS A 447 5.51 -28.75 -20.64
N THR A 448 4.72 -28.71 -21.71
CA THR A 448 5.21 -29.03 -23.06
C THR A 448 6.32 -28.08 -23.50
N VAL A 449 6.13 -26.78 -23.30
CA VAL A 449 7.14 -25.77 -23.65
C VAL A 449 8.37 -25.88 -22.76
N GLY A 450 8.18 -26.07 -21.46
CA GLY A 450 9.29 -26.23 -20.51
C GLY A 450 10.14 -27.46 -20.82
N ASP A 451 9.52 -28.61 -21.11
CA ASP A 451 10.21 -29.84 -21.51
C ASP A 451 10.92 -29.66 -22.86
N MET A 452 10.27 -29.04 -23.85
CA MET A 452 10.87 -28.76 -25.15
C MET A 452 12.17 -27.95 -25.01
N LEU A 453 12.18 -26.94 -24.13
CA LEU A 453 13.33 -26.06 -23.95
C LEU A 453 14.42 -26.69 -23.07
N LEU A 454 14.09 -27.16 -21.87
CA LEU A 454 15.07 -27.66 -20.90
C LEU A 454 15.71 -28.97 -21.35
N GLU A 455 14.95 -29.82 -22.03
CA GLU A 455 15.42 -31.12 -22.55
C GLU A 455 15.94 -31.03 -23.99
N SER A 456 16.00 -29.81 -24.58
CA SER A 456 16.53 -29.66 -25.94
C SER A 456 17.97 -30.17 -26.01
N ARG A 457 18.21 -31.06 -26.99
CA ARG A 457 19.55 -31.53 -27.36
C ARG A 457 20.40 -30.42 -28.00
N PHE A 458 19.74 -29.36 -28.48
CA PHE A 458 20.39 -28.20 -29.10
C PHE A 458 20.66 -27.06 -28.12
N LEU A 459 20.41 -27.28 -26.82
CA LEU A 459 20.74 -26.31 -25.79
C LEU A 459 22.25 -26.07 -25.75
N LYS A 460 22.66 -24.82 -25.93
CA LYS A 460 24.08 -24.46 -25.93
C LYS A 460 24.67 -24.59 -24.54
N VAL A 461 25.86 -25.18 -24.46
CA VAL A 461 26.64 -25.24 -23.23
C VAL A 461 27.18 -23.85 -22.90
N GLU A 462 26.93 -23.40 -21.68
CA GLU A 462 27.40 -22.11 -21.20
C GLU A 462 28.67 -22.25 -20.36
N ASN A 463 29.71 -21.47 -20.70
CA ASN A 463 30.94 -21.44 -19.92
C ASN A 463 30.74 -20.60 -18.65
N LYS A 464 31.00 -21.19 -17.48
CA LYS A 464 30.86 -20.52 -16.17
C LYS A 464 31.70 -19.24 -16.05
N GLY A 465 32.85 -19.14 -16.73
CA GLY A 465 33.73 -17.96 -16.70
C GLY A 465 33.35 -16.86 -17.69
N LYS A 466 32.55 -17.17 -18.72
CA LYS A 466 32.06 -16.22 -19.72
C LYS A 466 30.62 -16.58 -20.10
N PRO A 467 29.64 -16.30 -19.22
CA PRO A 467 28.24 -16.61 -19.51
C PRO A 467 27.72 -15.78 -20.69
N PHE A 468 26.70 -16.29 -21.38
CA PHE A 468 25.97 -15.52 -22.37
C PHE A 468 25.31 -14.30 -21.72
N PHE A 469 25.03 -13.28 -22.53
CA PHE A 469 24.40 -12.08 -22.02
C PHE A 469 22.94 -12.32 -21.56
N SER A 470 22.24 -13.25 -22.21
CA SER A 470 20.83 -13.58 -21.93
C SER A 470 20.62 -15.09 -21.93
N ILE A 471 19.70 -15.58 -21.09
CA ILE A 471 19.27 -16.98 -21.12
C ILE A 471 18.65 -17.34 -22.48
N GLU A 472 18.05 -16.38 -23.18
CA GLU A 472 17.51 -16.57 -24.53
C GLU A 472 18.60 -17.04 -25.50
N SER A 473 19.87 -16.66 -25.29
CA SER A 473 20.98 -17.02 -26.17
C SER A 473 21.35 -18.51 -26.11
N LEU A 474 20.88 -19.24 -25.08
CA LEU A 474 21.06 -20.68 -24.95
C LEU A 474 20.26 -21.48 -25.98
N PHE A 475 19.14 -20.91 -26.44
CA PHE A 475 18.19 -21.59 -27.30
C PHE A 475 18.38 -21.23 -28.79
N PRO A 476 18.27 -22.21 -29.70
CA PRO A 476 18.27 -21.96 -31.13
C PRO A 476 17.23 -20.91 -31.56
N THR A 477 17.54 -20.14 -32.60
CA THR A 477 16.64 -19.10 -33.11
C THR A 477 15.30 -19.66 -33.58
N GLY A 478 15.28 -20.86 -34.19
CA GLY A 478 14.04 -21.52 -34.61
C GLY A 478 13.10 -21.82 -33.44
N GLU A 479 13.63 -22.42 -32.36
CA GLU A 479 12.85 -22.67 -31.13
C GLU A 479 12.30 -21.36 -30.56
N ARG A 480 13.14 -20.32 -30.45
CA ARG A 480 12.69 -19.00 -29.96
C ARG A 480 11.57 -18.39 -30.79
N ILE A 481 11.62 -18.52 -32.11
CA ILE A 481 10.58 -18.00 -33.00
C ILE A 481 9.27 -18.78 -32.81
N SER A 482 9.35 -20.10 -32.65
CA SER A 482 8.17 -20.96 -32.46
C SER A 482 7.41 -20.69 -31.16
N LEU A 483 8.07 -20.11 -30.15
CA LEU A 483 7.47 -19.79 -28.85
C LEU A 483 6.60 -18.54 -28.85
N PHE A 484 6.64 -17.72 -29.92
CA PHE A 484 5.90 -16.46 -29.93
C PHE A 484 4.39 -16.72 -30.01
N PRO A 485 3.62 -16.29 -28.99
CA PRO A 485 2.19 -16.50 -29.00
C PRO A 485 1.54 -15.73 -30.15
N SER A 486 0.67 -16.41 -30.88
CA SER A 486 -0.15 -15.78 -31.93
C SER A 486 -1.50 -15.38 -31.33
N PRO A 487 -2.03 -14.18 -31.62
CA PRO A 487 -3.34 -13.78 -31.14
C PRO A 487 -4.41 -14.71 -31.72
N ARG A 488 -5.33 -15.24 -30.89
CA ARG A 488 -6.45 -16.07 -31.36
C ARG A 488 -7.48 -15.24 -32.12
N THR A 489 -7.62 -13.98 -31.73
CA THR A 489 -8.46 -12.96 -32.37
C THR A 489 -7.76 -11.61 -32.30
N ARG A 490 -8.20 -10.62 -33.06
CA ARG A 490 -7.64 -9.26 -32.98
C ARG A 490 -7.84 -8.69 -31.56
N PRO A 491 -6.78 -8.48 -30.77
CA PRO A 491 -6.92 -8.09 -29.37
C PRO A 491 -7.37 -6.62 -29.26
N THR A 492 -8.31 -6.36 -28.34
CA THR A 492 -8.74 -5.01 -27.97
C THR A 492 -7.77 -4.40 -26.96
N VAL A 493 -7.86 -3.08 -26.73
CA VAL A 493 -7.06 -2.39 -25.69
C VAL A 493 -7.32 -3.03 -24.31
N LEU A 494 -8.57 -3.38 -24.01
CA LEU A 494 -8.95 -4.05 -22.77
C LEU A 494 -8.28 -5.42 -22.65
N HIS A 495 -8.29 -6.23 -23.71
CA HIS A 495 -7.59 -7.52 -23.71
C HIS A 495 -6.09 -7.37 -23.44
N ILE A 496 -5.46 -6.36 -24.06
CA ILE A 496 -4.03 -6.08 -23.85
C ILE A 496 -3.77 -5.71 -22.39
N THR A 497 -4.56 -4.82 -21.79
CA THR A 497 -4.40 -4.43 -20.38
C THR A 497 -4.62 -5.58 -19.42
N THR A 498 -5.59 -6.46 -19.70
CA THR A 498 -5.86 -7.64 -18.88
C THR A 498 -4.71 -8.64 -18.94
N VAL A 499 -4.14 -8.86 -20.14
CA VAL A 499 -2.97 -9.73 -20.31
C VAL A 499 -1.75 -9.17 -19.58
N LEU A 500 -1.51 -7.86 -19.67
CA LEU A 500 -0.40 -7.21 -18.95
C LEU A 500 -0.55 -7.35 -17.41
N ASP A 501 -1.75 -7.10 -16.88
CA ASP A 501 -2.06 -7.26 -15.45
C ASP A 501 -1.90 -8.71 -14.98
N ALA A 502 -2.33 -9.68 -15.79
CA ALA A 502 -2.16 -11.10 -15.49
C ALA A 502 -0.66 -11.48 -15.41
N ILE A 503 0.16 -11.04 -16.36
CA ILE A 503 1.62 -11.30 -16.36
C ILE A 503 2.30 -10.66 -15.14
N ASP A 504 1.86 -9.47 -14.72
CA ASP A 504 2.42 -8.80 -13.54
C ASP A 504 2.05 -9.56 -12.25
N LYS A 505 0.80 -10.03 -12.11
CA LYS A 505 0.38 -10.89 -10.99
C LYS A 505 1.15 -12.21 -10.93
N MET A 506 1.33 -12.85 -12.08
CA MET A 506 2.13 -14.09 -12.22
C MET A 506 3.57 -13.92 -11.71
N THR A 507 4.14 -12.72 -11.78
CA THR A 507 5.49 -12.43 -11.26
C THR A 507 5.60 -12.77 -9.77
N VAL A 508 4.60 -12.36 -8.99
CA VAL A 508 4.59 -12.57 -7.53
C VAL A 508 4.42 -14.05 -7.21
N LEU A 509 3.55 -14.74 -7.94
CA LEU A 509 3.35 -16.19 -7.80
C LEU A 509 4.63 -16.95 -8.13
N LEU A 510 5.32 -16.57 -9.21
CA LEU A 510 6.60 -17.18 -9.60
C LEU A 510 7.68 -16.97 -8.54
N MET A 511 7.75 -15.79 -7.92
CA MET A 511 8.68 -15.52 -6.81
C MET A 511 8.42 -16.45 -5.62
N TRP A 512 7.15 -16.70 -5.28
CA TRP A 512 6.81 -17.68 -4.23
C TRP A 512 7.23 -19.09 -4.62
N MET A 513 6.94 -19.53 -5.85
CA MET A 513 7.37 -20.86 -6.31
C MET A 513 8.89 -21.02 -6.22
N VAL A 514 9.66 -20.04 -6.70
CA VAL A 514 11.13 -20.04 -6.61
C VAL A 514 11.61 -20.08 -5.16
N TRP A 515 10.94 -19.34 -4.26
CA TRP A 515 11.30 -19.30 -2.85
C TRP A 515 11.19 -20.66 -2.16
N PHE A 516 10.11 -21.40 -2.43
CA PHE A 516 9.90 -22.74 -1.87
C PHE A 516 10.76 -23.82 -2.54
N ALA A 517 11.00 -23.69 -3.85
CA ALA A 517 11.72 -24.69 -4.65
C ALA A 517 13.23 -24.75 -4.37
N ALA A 518 13.84 -23.63 -3.95
CA ALA A 518 15.28 -23.50 -3.92
C ALA A 518 15.95 -24.04 -2.63
N GLY A 519 15.20 -24.57 -1.66
CA GLY A 519 15.75 -24.89 -0.34
C GLY A 519 15.99 -23.64 0.53
N PRO A 520 16.83 -23.69 1.60
CA PRO A 520 16.88 -22.71 2.70
C PRO A 520 16.77 -21.24 2.22
N PRO A 521 16.05 -20.36 2.93
CA PRO A 521 15.25 -19.32 2.27
C PRO A 521 16.10 -18.21 1.65
N TYR A 522 15.78 -17.86 0.40
CA TYR A 522 16.16 -16.55 -0.15
C TYR A 522 15.49 -15.44 0.66
N ARG A 523 16.16 -14.30 0.85
CA ARG A 523 15.51 -13.08 1.34
C ARG A 523 14.73 -12.43 0.20
N TYR A 524 13.67 -11.70 0.56
CA TYR A 524 12.86 -10.99 -0.43
C TYR A 524 13.66 -10.06 -1.37
N PRO A 525 14.69 -9.30 -0.93
CA PRO A 525 15.54 -8.53 -1.84
C PRO A 525 16.32 -9.38 -2.85
N GLU A 526 16.70 -10.61 -2.49
CA GLU A 526 17.41 -11.52 -3.39
C GLU A 526 16.47 -11.97 -4.51
N LEU A 527 15.22 -12.30 -4.19
CA LEU A 527 14.20 -12.62 -5.20
C LEU A 527 13.88 -11.43 -6.13
N GLN A 528 13.99 -10.20 -5.62
CA GLN A 528 13.78 -9.00 -6.44
C GLN A 528 14.89 -8.77 -7.48
N THR A 529 16.07 -9.34 -7.28
CA THR A 529 17.23 -9.14 -8.17
C THR A 529 17.41 -10.26 -9.19
N LEU A 530 16.43 -11.17 -9.31
CA LEU A 530 16.49 -12.29 -10.26
C LEU A 530 16.51 -11.77 -11.70
N ALA A 531 17.65 -11.91 -12.37
CA ALA A 531 17.99 -11.38 -13.68
C ALA A 531 18.28 -12.51 -14.68
N TYR A 532 17.56 -12.52 -15.80
CA TYR A 532 17.72 -13.50 -16.89
C TYR A 532 18.51 -12.97 -18.09
N ALA A 533 18.79 -11.66 -18.13
CA ALA A 533 19.75 -11.06 -19.04
C ALA A 533 20.44 -9.85 -18.42
N GLY A 534 21.63 -9.49 -18.91
CA GLY A 534 22.38 -8.35 -18.40
C GLY A 534 23.70 -8.72 -17.74
N LYS A 535 24.48 -7.70 -17.38
CA LYS A 535 25.72 -7.88 -16.61
C LYS A 535 25.48 -8.47 -15.22
N GLN A 536 24.28 -8.25 -14.66
CA GLN A 536 23.87 -8.78 -13.36
C GLN A 536 23.04 -10.06 -13.47
N ARG A 537 23.04 -10.73 -14.63
CA ARG A 537 22.29 -11.98 -14.83
C ARG A 537 22.72 -13.01 -13.79
N ASN A 538 21.74 -13.53 -13.06
CA ASN A 538 21.95 -14.50 -11.98
C ASN A 538 21.09 -15.77 -12.13
N ILE A 539 20.34 -15.90 -13.23
CA ILE A 539 19.60 -17.10 -13.61
C ILE A 539 20.37 -17.83 -14.71
N PHE A 540 20.57 -19.13 -14.52
CA PHE A 540 21.32 -20.03 -15.39
C PHE A 540 20.54 -21.33 -15.56
N ILE A 541 20.97 -22.17 -16.50
CA ILE A 541 20.49 -23.55 -16.63
C ILE A 541 21.65 -24.47 -16.29
N ASP A 542 21.42 -25.38 -15.37
CA ASP A 542 22.37 -26.44 -15.06
C ASP A 542 22.29 -27.52 -16.15
N MET A 543 23.43 -27.79 -16.81
CA MET A 543 23.44 -28.66 -17.99
C MET A 543 23.30 -30.14 -17.63
N GLU A 544 23.65 -30.53 -16.40
CA GLU A 544 23.57 -31.91 -15.92
C GLU A 544 22.14 -32.26 -15.52
N THR A 545 21.53 -31.43 -14.68
CA THR A 545 20.18 -31.68 -14.13
C THR A 545 19.05 -31.13 -14.98
N ARG A 546 19.37 -30.33 -16.01
CA ARG A 546 18.41 -29.58 -16.85
C ARG A 546 17.43 -28.73 -16.06
N CYS A 547 17.86 -28.29 -14.87
CA CYS A 547 17.09 -27.44 -13.98
C CYS A 547 17.65 -26.02 -13.95
N VAL A 548 16.80 -25.06 -13.57
CA VAL A 548 17.22 -23.67 -13.43
C VAL A 548 18.10 -23.54 -12.19
N GLN A 549 19.26 -22.90 -12.38
CA GLN A 549 20.21 -22.59 -11.33
C GLN A 549 20.21 -21.08 -11.07
N ILE A 550 20.08 -20.68 -9.80
CA ILE A 550 20.11 -19.27 -9.38
C ILE A 550 21.38 -19.02 -8.57
N ARG A 551 22.13 -17.96 -8.92
CA ARG A 551 23.39 -17.57 -8.27
C ARG A 551 23.28 -16.19 -7.65
N THR A 552 23.09 -16.08 -6.34
CA THR A 552 22.98 -14.79 -5.65
C THR A 552 24.18 -14.52 -4.76
N ASN A 553 24.43 -13.24 -4.50
CA ASN A 553 25.45 -12.81 -3.54
C ASN A 553 24.73 -12.35 -2.27
N TYR A 554 24.94 -13.08 -1.20
CA TYR A 554 24.37 -12.84 0.12
C TYR A 554 25.27 -11.90 0.92
N ASN A 555 24.75 -10.78 1.44
CA ASN A 555 25.47 -9.95 2.40
C ASN A 555 24.87 -10.11 3.81
N LYS A 556 25.69 -10.58 4.76
CA LYS A 556 25.41 -10.51 6.20
C LYS A 556 26.62 -9.93 6.90
N ASN A 557 26.39 -8.85 7.65
CA ASN A 557 27.43 -8.18 8.45
C ASN A 557 28.65 -7.72 7.62
N GLY A 558 28.45 -7.32 6.36
CA GLY A 558 29.51 -6.84 5.48
C GLY A 558 30.31 -7.93 4.76
N LYS A 559 30.00 -9.21 4.97
CA LYS A 559 30.62 -10.33 4.24
C LYS A 559 29.69 -10.82 3.14
N PHE A 560 30.21 -10.86 1.90
CA PHE A 560 29.52 -11.40 0.74
C PHE A 560 29.78 -12.90 0.60
N THR A 561 28.73 -13.71 0.55
CA THR A 561 28.80 -15.15 0.29
C THR A 561 28.06 -15.48 -1.00
N ASN A 562 28.72 -16.17 -1.93
CA ASN A 562 28.06 -16.62 -3.15
C ASN A 562 27.21 -17.85 -2.83
N ILE A 563 25.91 -17.77 -3.11
CA ILE A 563 24.95 -18.85 -2.92
C ILE A 563 24.48 -19.31 -4.29
N VAL A 564 24.62 -20.61 -4.56
CA VAL A 564 24.12 -21.25 -5.77
C VAL A 564 23.03 -22.24 -5.35
N LYS A 565 21.83 -22.09 -5.90
CA LYS A 565 20.72 -23.02 -5.64
C LYS A 565 20.16 -23.55 -6.96
N LEU A 566 19.74 -24.81 -6.91
CA LEU A 566 19.08 -25.48 -8.01
C LEU A 566 17.59 -25.56 -7.70
N LEU A 567 16.76 -25.18 -8.67
CA LEU A 567 15.31 -25.33 -8.56
C LEU A 567 14.90 -26.75 -8.94
N ASP A 568 13.76 -27.20 -8.42
CA ASP A 568 13.16 -28.45 -8.89
C ASP A 568 12.69 -28.33 -10.36
N ARG A 569 12.45 -29.47 -11.00
CA ARG A 569 12.08 -29.54 -12.42
C ARG A 569 10.73 -28.89 -12.71
N CYS A 570 9.77 -28.94 -11.79
CA CYS A 570 8.48 -28.26 -11.95
C CYS A 570 8.69 -26.76 -11.98
N THR A 571 9.28 -26.18 -10.93
CA THR A 571 9.51 -24.73 -10.84
C THR A 571 10.41 -24.22 -11.98
N SER A 572 11.41 -25.00 -12.40
CA SER A 572 12.27 -24.68 -13.54
C SER A 572 11.48 -24.45 -14.84
N ARG A 573 10.48 -25.29 -15.12
CA ARG A 573 9.59 -25.11 -16.29
C ARG A 573 8.81 -23.81 -16.22
N TYR A 574 8.25 -23.47 -15.06
CA TYR A 574 7.51 -22.21 -14.87
C TYR A 574 8.40 -20.99 -15.07
N VAL A 575 9.62 -21.02 -14.52
CA VAL A 575 10.60 -19.92 -14.68
C VAL A 575 10.98 -19.73 -16.15
N ILE A 576 11.36 -20.82 -16.84
CA ILE A 576 11.73 -20.74 -18.26
C ILE A 576 10.54 -20.32 -19.12
N TYR A 577 9.35 -20.86 -18.87
CA TYR A 577 8.14 -20.47 -19.59
C TYR A 577 7.85 -18.97 -19.43
N TYR A 578 7.92 -18.48 -18.20
CA TYR A 578 7.69 -17.06 -17.91
C TYR A 578 8.70 -16.17 -18.64
N ILE A 579 9.99 -16.52 -18.66
CA ILE A 579 11.02 -15.75 -19.34
C ILE A 579 10.86 -15.82 -20.87
N MET A 580 10.70 -17.03 -21.42
CA MET A 580 10.78 -17.28 -22.86
C MET A 580 9.46 -17.04 -23.60
N VAL A 581 8.32 -17.03 -22.90
CA VAL A 581 6.99 -16.83 -23.52
C VAL A 581 6.34 -15.56 -22.99
N LEU A 582 6.07 -15.49 -21.69
CA LEU A 582 5.24 -14.43 -21.11
C LEU A 582 5.95 -13.06 -21.13
N ARG A 583 7.24 -13.01 -20.75
CA ARG A 583 8.02 -11.76 -20.83
C ARG A 583 8.21 -11.28 -22.26
N LEU A 584 8.39 -12.17 -23.23
CA LEU A 584 8.46 -11.78 -24.64
C LEU A 584 7.12 -11.24 -25.16
N LEU A 585 6.01 -11.86 -24.77
CA LEU A 585 4.66 -11.37 -25.08
C LEU A 585 4.42 -9.97 -24.49
N GLN A 586 4.75 -9.78 -23.20
CA GLN A 586 4.63 -8.49 -22.52
C GLN A 586 5.42 -7.39 -23.23
N ARG A 587 6.67 -7.69 -23.66
CA ARG A 587 7.52 -6.76 -24.43
C ARG A 587 6.88 -6.31 -25.73
N ARG A 588 6.29 -7.27 -26.47
CA ARG A 588 5.64 -7.00 -27.74
C ARG A 588 4.39 -6.12 -27.56
N LEU A 589 3.59 -6.42 -26.53
CA LEU A 589 2.37 -5.68 -26.21
C LEU A 589 2.65 -4.22 -25.81
N LEU A 590 3.77 -3.98 -25.12
CA LEU A 590 4.21 -2.64 -24.74
C LEU A 590 4.87 -1.84 -25.89
N GLY A 591 4.85 -2.36 -27.13
CA GLY A 591 5.35 -1.65 -28.31
C GLY A 591 6.88 -1.61 -28.44
N VAL A 592 7.60 -2.49 -27.76
CA VAL A 592 9.07 -2.60 -27.89
C VAL A 592 9.37 -3.44 -29.12
N GLY A 593 9.65 -2.79 -30.25
CA GLY A 593 9.93 -3.47 -31.51
C GLY A 593 11.04 -4.53 -31.43
N LEU A 594 10.87 -5.63 -32.16
CA LEU A 594 11.88 -6.68 -32.39
C LEU A 594 13.07 -6.21 -33.24
N ARG A 595 13.07 -4.95 -33.72
CA ARG A 595 14.20 -4.36 -34.45
C ARG A 595 14.86 -3.32 -33.54
N CYS A 596 16.16 -3.51 -33.30
CA CYS A 596 17.09 -2.67 -32.51
C CYS A 596 17.22 -2.97 -31.01
N MET A 597 17.93 -4.06 -30.69
CA MET A 597 19.35 -4.04 -30.24
C MET A 597 19.61 -5.16 -29.23
N PRO A 598 20.73 -5.90 -29.35
CA PRO A 598 21.17 -6.76 -28.28
C PRO A 598 21.38 -5.87 -27.05
N CYS A 599 20.85 -6.27 -25.90
CA CYS A 599 21.07 -5.60 -24.62
C CYS A 599 22.58 -5.34 -24.32
N ALA A 600 23.49 -6.00 -25.08
CA ALA A 600 24.91 -5.72 -25.18
C ALA A 600 25.30 -4.24 -25.48
N ARG A 601 24.51 -3.46 -26.23
CA ARG A 601 24.88 -2.06 -26.57
C ARG A 601 24.42 -0.99 -25.57
N MET A 602 23.54 -1.31 -24.61
CA MET A 602 23.02 -0.34 -23.63
C MET A 602 23.23 -0.72 -22.15
N GLY A 603 23.88 -1.84 -21.85
CA GLY A 603 24.19 -2.22 -20.46
C GLY A 603 22.95 -2.51 -19.59
N MET A 604 21.77 -2.71 -20.18
CA MET A 604 20.52 -2.94 -19.46
C MET A 604 20.42 -4.38 -18.95
N THR A 605 19.99 -4.51 -17.69
CA THR A 605 19.66 -5.79 -17.03
C THR A 605 18.17 -6.08 -17.18
N ALA A 606 17.81 -7.30 -17.60
CA ALA A 606 16.43 -7.78 -17.65
C ALA A 606 16.17 -8.71 -16.47
N THR A 607 15.15 -8.40 -15.67
CA THR A 607 14.82 -9.14 -14.44
C THR A 607 13.44 -9.77 -14.50
N ILE A 608 13.24 -10.81 -13.67
CA ILE A 608 11.93 -11.42 -13.44
C ILE A 608 10.95 -10.40 -12.87
N THR A 609 11.40 -9.37 -12.16
CA THR A 609 10.56 -8.44 -11.39
C THR A 609 10.40 -7.05 -12.01
N THR A 610 11.24 -6.64 -12.96
CA THR A 610 11.17 -5.32 -13.61
C THR A 610 11.50 -5.37 -15.11
N PHE A 611 10.65 -4.72 -15.90
CA PHE A 611 10.99 -4.29 -17.26
C PHE A 611 11.41 -2.81 -17.24
N SER A 612 12.65 -2.53 -17.61
CA SER A 612 13.16 -1.16 -17.84
C SER A 612 12.70 -0.66 -19.21
N LEU A 613 11.66 0.18 -19.24
CA LEU A 613 11.26 0.96 -20.43
C LEU A 613 11.07 2.41 -20.05
N SER A 614 12.11 3.22 -20.20
CA SER A 614 11.97 4.67 -20.32
C SER A 614 12.74 5.25 -21.50
N ARG A 615 13.27 4.43 -22.42
CA ARG A 615 14.05 4.92 -23.58
C ARG A 615 13.49 4.67 -24.98
N ALA A 616 12.42 3.90 -25.16
CA ALA A 616 11.96 3.51 -26.51
C ALA A 616 10.79 4.34 -27.08
N ALA A 617 10.09 5.18 -26.31
CA ALA A 617 8.90 5.88 -26.79
C ALA A 617 9.15 7.25 -27.45
N ARG A 618 10.40 7.63 -27.78
CA ARG A 618 10.71 8.96 -28.37
C ARG A 618 11.46 8.97 -29.70
N THR A 619 11.53 7.84 -30.42
CA THR A 619 12.15 7.82 -31.76
C THR A 619 11.25 7.18 -32.81
N CYS A 620 10.01 7.68 -32.94
CA CYS A 620 9.26 7.62 -34.19
C CYS A 620 8.67 9.00 -34.46
N ARG A 621 9.51 9.95 -34.90
CA ARG A 621 9.02 11.07 -35.69
C ARG A 621 8.84 10.57 -37.12
N PRO A 622 7.71 10.83 -37.79
CA PRO A 622 7.61 10.61 -39.23
C PRO A 622 8.63 11.53 -39.92
N ARG A 623 9.42 10.97 -40.84
CA ARG A 623 10.26 11.76 -41.76
C ARG A 623 9.32 12.69 -42.53
N ARG A 624 9.50 14.00 -42.35
CA ARG A 624 8.98 15.00 -43.29
C ARG A 624 9.59 14.67 -44.66
N SER A 625 8.72 14.36 -45.62
CA SER A 625 9.04 14.40 -47.04
C SER A 625 9.49 15.82 -47.40
N GLN A 626 10.69 15.93 -47.97
CA GLN A 626 11.13 17.13 -48.66
C GLN A 626 10.25 17.33 -49.91
N LYS A 627 9.66 18.51 -50.02
CA LYS A 627 9.70 19.33 -51.22
C LYS A 627 10.17 20.71 -50.80
#